data_AF-T1ASR4-F1
#
_entry.id   AF-T1ASR4-F1
#
_cell.length_a   1.000
_cell.length_b   1.000
_cell.length_c   1.000
_cell.angle_alpha   90.00
_cell.angle_beta   90.00
_cell.angle_gamma   90.00
#
_symmetry.space_group_name_H-M   'P 1'
#
loop_
_entity.id
_entity.type
_entity.pdbx_description
1 polymer ?
#
loop_
_entity_poly.entity_id
_entity_poly.type
_entity_poly.pdbx_seq_one_letter_code
_entity_poly.pdbx_strand_id
1 'polypeptide(L)'
;MLGGQVRIAKTLWRVSGYFAAGGGLWGSEIWAPLSTLQSAVNAAGMVSVVWVNLISTSDYARFKRAVEADPRLAVHLVRQRDYYRRQMNFLVHFASIA
;
A
#
# COMPACT_ATOMS: atom_id res chain seq x y z
N MET A 1 16.70 4.83 14.86
CA MET A 1 17.36 3.64 15.44
C MET A 1 16.31 2.71 16.01
N LEU A 2 16.61 1.42 16.11
CA LEU A 2 15.72 0.44 16.72
C LEU A 2 15.35 0.90 18.14
N GLY A 3 14.08 0.77 18.53
CA GLY A 3 13.58 1.29 19.81
C GLY A 3 13.39 2.81 19.87
N GLY A 4 13.86 3.55 18.86
CA GLY A 4 13.61 4.99 18.72
C GLY A 4 12.14 5.30 18.47
N GLN A 5 11.81 6.58 18.50
CA GLN A 5 10.44 7.06 18.32
C GLN A 5 10.29 7.93 17.08
N VAL A 6 9.13 7.81 16.42
CA VAL A 6 8.73 8.68 15.31
C VAL A 6 7.34 9.25 15.60
N ARG A 7 7.16 10.55 15.40
CA ARG A 7 5.86 11.19 15.52
C ARG A 7 5.18 11.20 14.17
N ILE A 8 3.99 10.61 14.08
CA ILE A 8 3.16 10.61 12.88
C ILE A 8 1.80 11.16 13.28
N ALA A 9 1.40 12.26 12.63
CA ALA A 9 0.26 13.08 13.05
C ALA A 9 0.36 13.41 14.55
N LYS A 10 -0.62 12.97 15.36
CA LYS A 10 -0.68 13.23 16.80
C LYS A 10 -0.15 12.07 17.65
N THR A 11 0.35 11.00 17.02
CA THR A 11 0.74 9.75 17.70
C THR A 11 2.26 9.56 17.68
N LEU A 12 2.81 9.13 18.81
CA LEU A 12 4.22 8.77 18.94
C LEU A 12 4.36 7.24 18.80
N TRP A 13 5.15 6.79 17.83
CA TRP A 13 5.31 5.39 17.48
C TRP A 13 6.71 4.92 17.83
N ARG A 14 6.83 3.72 18.40
CA ARG A 14 8.12 3.07 18.66
C ARG A 14 8.54 2.22 17.46
N VAL A 15 9.78 2.39 17.00
CA VAL A 15 10.36 1.59 15.92
C VAL A 15 10.73 0.20 16.43
N SER A 16 10.07 -0.84 15.91
CA SER A 16 10.30 -2.24 16.29
C SER A 16 11.26 -3.00 15.38
N GLY A 17 11.63 -2.44 14.24
CA GLY A 17 12.49 -3.09 13.26
C GLY A 17 12.74 -2.25 12.02
N TYR A 18 13.60 -2.78 11.16
CA TYR A 18 13.85 -2.26 9.81
C TYR A 18 13.77 -3.43 8.84
N PHE A 19 13.28 -3.17 7.64
CA PHE A 19 13.31 -4.12 6.54
C PHE A 19 13.96 -3.45 5.33
N ALA A 20 14.56 -4.26 4.47
CA ALA A 20 15.08 -3.84 3.18
C ALA A 20 14.27 -4.56 2.09
N ALA A 21 13.70 -3.79 1.17
CA ALA A 21 12.89 -4.34 0.09
C ALA A 21 13.67 -4.63 -1.20
N GLY A 22 15.01 -4.50 -1.17
CA GLY A 22 15.85 -4.69 -2.36
C GLY A 22 15.71 -3.58 -3.42
N GLY A 23 15.17 -2.43 -3.04
CA GLY A 23 14.92 -1.28 -3.91
C GLY A 23 13.44 -1.03 -4.19
N GLY A 24 13.14 -0.07 -5.07
CA GLY A 24 11.78 0.35 -5.41
C GLY A 24 11.06 1.09 -4.27
N LEU A 25 9.76 1.35 -4.48
CA LEU A 25 8.93 2.14 -3.56
C LEU A 25 8.74 1.50 -2.18
N TRP A 26 8.85 0.17 -2.09
CA TRP A 26 8.73 -0.56 -0.83
C TRP A 26 9.78 -0.16 0.20
N GLY A 27 10.95 0.32 -0.24
CA GLY A 27 11.98 0.84 0.66
C GLY A 27 11.59 2.14 1.38
N SER A 28 10.48 2.79 0.97
CA SER A 28 9.98 4.03 1.56
C SER A 28 8.75 3.82 2.45
N GLU A 29 8.33 2.59 2.69
CA GLU A 29 7.11 2.29 3.47
C GLU A 29 7.37 2.14 4.98
N ILE A 30 6.37 2.50 5.79
CA ILE A 30 6.31 2.23 7.23
C ILE A 30 5.19 1.22 7.48
N TRP A 31 5.51 0.14 8.19
CA TRP A 31 4.58 -0.96 8.45
C TRP A 31 4.22 -0.99 9.93
N ALA A 32 2.94 -1.21 10.21
CA ALA A 32 2.40 -1.30 11.56
C ALA A 32 1.28 -2.35 11.61
N PRO A 33 0.97 -2.93 12.79
CA PRO A 33 -0.20 -3.77 12.94
C PRO A 33 -1.48 -3.03 12.54
N LEU A 34 -2.35 -3.68 11.76
CA LEU A 34 -3.55 -3.05 11.19
C LEU A 34 -4.45 -2.41 12.27
N SER A 35 -4.73 -3.15 13.35
CA SER A 35 -5.58 -2.65 14.43
C SER A 35 -4.98 -1.41 15.11
N THR A 36 -3.66 -1.39 15.34
CA THR A 36 -2.96 -0.23 15.90
C THR A 36 -3.07 0.99 14.98
N LEU A 37 -2.90 0.81 13.66
CA LEU A 37 -3.05 1.88 12.69
C LEU A 37 -4.50 2.40 12.66
N GLN A 38 -5.48 1.51 12.58
CA GLN A 38 -6.90 1.85 12.59
C GLN A 38 -7.28 2.64 13.85
N SER A 39 -6.80 2.24 15.03
CA SER A 39 -7.00 2.99 16.26
C SER A 39 -6.36 4.37 16.21
N ALA A 40 -5.13 4.48 15.69
CA ALA A 40 -4.41 5.75 15.63
C ALA A 40 -5.01 6.77 14.64
N VAL A 41 -5.74 6.29 13.62
CA VAL A 41 -6.39 7.15 12.61
C VAL A 41 -7.92 7.19 12.73
N ASN A 42 -8.51 6.68 13.81
CA ASN A 42 -9.95 6.58 14.03
C ASN A 42 -10.72 5.88 12.90
N ALA A 43 -10.16 4.81 12.35
CA ALA A 43 -10.68 4.06 11.20
C ALA A 43 -10.99 2.60 11.56
N ALA A 44 -11.59 2.36 12.74
CA ALA A 44 -11.91 1.02 13.22
C ALA A 44 -12.78 0.26 12.20
N GLY A 45 -12.35 -0.95 11.83
CA GLY A 45 -13.05 -1.79 10.86
C GLY A 45 -12.93 -1.36 9.40
N MET A 46 -12.16 -0.31 9.08
CA MET A 46 -12.01 0.21 7.73
C MET A 46 -10.64 -0.13 7.14
N VAL A 47 -10.62 -0.47 5.85
CA VAL A 47 -9.39 -0.58 5.04
C VAL A 47 -9.58 0.21 3.76
N SER A 48 -8.53 0.91 3.32
CA SER A 48 -8.55 1.68 2.07
C SER A 48 -8.05 0.87 0.87
N VAL A 49 -7.24 -0.16 1.13
CA VAL A 49 -6.60 -1.00 0.11
C VAL A 49 -6.62 -2.45 0.57
N VAL A 50 -6.94 -3.35 -0.35
CA VAL A 50 -6.79 -4.80 -0.18
C VAL A 50 -5.79 -5.30 -1.22
N TRP A 51 -4.73 -5.93 -0.74
CA TRP A 51 -3.76 -6.61 -1.59
C TRP A 51 -4.25 -8.01 -1.91
N VAL A 52 -4.27 -8.35 -3.20
CA VAL A 52 -4.71 -9.66 -3.67
C VAL A 52 -3.58 -10.30 -4.45
N ASN A 53 -3.14 -11.47 -4.00
CA ASN A 53 -2.22 -12.31 -4.76
C ASN A 53 -3.02 -13.33 -5.58
N LEU A 54 -2.82 -13.34 -6.89
CA LEU A 54 -3.45 -14.32 -7.77
C LEU A 54 -2.61 -15.60 -7.80
N ILE A 55 -3.27 -16.75 -7.97
CA ILE A 55 -2.58 -18.04 -8.13
C ILE A 55 -1.68 -18.00 -9.38
N SER A 56 -2.21 -17.44 -10.47
CA SER A 56 -1.48 -17.20 -11.71
C SER A 56 -1.80 -15.82 -12.29
N THR A 57 -0.87 -15.27 -13.06
CA THR A 57 -1.09 -14.04 -13.85
C THR A 57 -2.24 -14.19 -14.86
N SER A 58 -2.52 -15.42 -15.32
CA SER A 58 -3.63 -15.71 -16.23
C SER A 58 -5.01 -15.53 -15.59
N ASP A 59 -5.11 -15.57 -14.25
CA ASP A 59 -6.38 -15.48 -13.53
C ASP A 59 -6.94 -14.05 -13.46
N TYR A 60 -6.14 -13.04 -13.84
CA TYR A 60 -6.51 -11.63 -13.71
C TYR A 60 -7.82 -11.28 -14.40
N ALA A 61 -8.04 -11.77 -15.63
CA ALA A 61 -9.25 -11.46 -16.38
C ALA A 61 -10.51 -12.03 -15.71
N ARG A 62 -10.41 -13.25 -15.15
CA ARG A 62 -11.50 -13.88 -14.40
C ARG A 62 -11.76 -13.15 -13.09
N PHE A 63 -10.70 -12.82 -12.35
CA PHE A 63 -10.78 -12.07 -11.09
C PHE A 63 -11.42 -10.69 -11.28
N LYS A 64 -10.97 -9.93 -12.29
CA LYS A 64 -11.52 -8.62 -12.64
C LYS A 64 -13.02 -8.69 -12.90
N ARG A 65 -13.47 -9.63 -13.75
CA ARG A 65 -14.91 -9.80 -14.04
C ARG A 65 -15.72 -10.12 -12.77
N ALA A 66 -15.18 -10.97 -11.89
CA ALA A 66 -15.87 -11.32 -10.64
C ALA A 66 -16.03 -10.10 -9.72
N VAL A 67 -14.98 -9.27 -9.59
CA VAL A 67 -15.04 -8.03 -8.79
C VAL A 67 -16.02 -7.03 -9.39
N GLU A 68 -15.98 -6.82 -10.70
CA GLU A 68 -16.86 -5.86 -11.39
C GLU A 68 -18.34 -6.29 -11.42
N ALA A 69 -18.61 -7.58 -11.37
CA ALA A 69 -19.97 -8.12 -11.35
C ALA A 69 -20.59 -8.13 -9.94
N ASP A 70 -19.82 -7.92 -8.87
CA ASP A 70 -20.34 -7.91 -7.50
C ASP A 70 -20.74 -6.48 -7.08
N PRO A 71 -22.05 -6.16 -7.02
CA PRO A 71 -22.51 -4.80 -6.70
C PRO A 71 -22.19 -4.37 -5.27
N ARG A 72 -21.75 -5.30 -4.41
CA ARG A 72 -21.32 -4.99 -3.03
C ARG A 72 -19.92 -4.39 -2.99
N LEU A 73 -19.15 -4.51 -4.07
CA LEU A 73 -17.75 -4.07 -4.15
C LEU A 73 -17.65 -2.73 -4.88
N ALA A 74 -17.70 -1.63 -4.11
CA ALA A 74 -17.39 -0.29 -4.61
C ALA A 74 -15.87 -0.04 -4.60
N VAL A 75 -15.11 -0.79 -5.40
CA VAL A 75 -13.63 -0.76 -5.40
C VAL A 75 -13.05 -0.42 -6.78
N HIS A 76 -11.91 0.26 -6.80
CA HIS A 76 -11.13 0.43 -8.01
C HIS A 76 -10.05 -0.65 -8.10
N LEU A 77 -10.22 -1.60 -9.03
CA LEU A 77 -9.23 -2.64 -9.25
C LEU A 77 -8.04 -2.10 -10.05
N VAL A 78 -6.84 -2.23 -9.48
CA VAL A 78 -5.57 -1.85 -10.11
C VAL A 78 -4.55 -2.98 -9.98
N ARG A 79 -3.82 -3.29 -11.06
CA ARG A 79 -2.64 -4.17 -10.98
C ARG A 79 -1.50 -3.43 -10.31
N GLN A 80 -0.78 -4.10 -9.42
CA GLN A 80 0.37 -3.52 -8.70
C GLN A 80 1.36 -2.77 -9.61
N ARG A 81 1.71 -3.34 -10.77
CA ARG A 81 2.62 -2.68 -11.73
C ARG A 81 2.10 -1.32 -12.21
N ASP A 82 0.79 -1.24 -12.43
CA ASP A 82 0.13 -0.04 -12.96
C ASP A 82 -0.02 1.00 -11.86
N TYR A 83 -0.31 0.57 -10.61
CA TYR A 83 -0.29 1.43 -9.43
C TYR A 83 1.08 2.09 -9.24
N TYR A 84 2.15 1.31 -9.23
CA TYR A 84 3.50 1.84 -9.01
C TYR A 84 4.00 2.68 -10.18
N ARG A 85 3.69 2.31 -11.42
CA ARG A 85 4.00 3.18 -12.57
C ARG A 85 3.39 4.56 -12.38
N ARG A 86 2.12 4.64 -11.97
CA ARG A 86 1.46 5.93 -11.69
C ARG A 86 2.11 6.69 -10.53
N GLN A 87 2.46 6.00 -9.44
CA GLN A 87 3.12 6.63 -8.29
C GLN A 87 4.52 7.14 -8.61
N MET A 88 5.26 6.49 -9.52
CA MET A 88 6.61 6.91 -9.90
C MET A 88 6.63 7.99 -10.98
N ASN A 89 5.49 8.39 -11.55
CA ASN A 89 5.45 9.41 -12.60
C ASN A 89 6.09 10.73 -12.17
N PHE A 90 6.01 11.11 -10.89
CA PHE A 90 6.69 12.31 -10.41
C PHE A 90 8.23 12.17 -10.48
N LEU A 91 8.78 11.00 -10.13
CA LEU A 91 10.23 10.74 -10.20
C LEU A 91 10.71 10.76 -11.65
N VAL A 92 9.95 10.14 -12.55
CA VAL A 92 10.26 10.13 -13.98
C VAL A 92 10.23 11.56 -14.53
N HIS A 93 9.23 12.36 -14.15
CA HIS A 93 9.15 13.75 -14.53
C HIS A 93 10.34 14.56 -14.03
N PHE A 94 10.70 14.45 -12.74
CA PHE A 94 11.88 15.11 -12.17
C PHE A 94 13.19 14.71 -12.87
N ALA A 95 13.38 13.42 -13.16
CA ALA A 95 14.59 12.94 -13.83
C ALA A 95 14.70 13.42 -15.30
N SER A 96 13.58 13.80 -15.94
CA SER A 96 13.57 14.26 -17.33
C SER A 96 13.87 15.77 -17.50
N ILE A 97 13.82 16.54 -16.41
CA ILE A 97 14.05 18.00 -16.41
C ILE A 97 15.31 18.41 -15.64
N ALA A 98 16.03 17.44 -15.07
CA ALA A 98 17.34 17.59 -14.44
C ALA A 98 18.43 17.21 -15.46
#